data_AF-A0A7C9AKV9-F1
#
_entry.id   AF-A0A7C9AKV9-F1
#
_cell.length_a   1.000
_cell.length_b   1.000
_cell.length_c   1.000
_cell.angle_alpha   90.00
_cell.angle_beta   90.00
_cell.angle_gamma   90.00
#
_symmetry.space_group_name_H-M   'P 1'
#
loop_
_entity.id
_entity.type
_entity.pdbx_description
1 polymer ?
#
loop_
_entity_poly.entity_id
_entity_poly.type
_entity_poly.pdbx_seq_one_letter_code
_entity_poly.pdbx_strand_id
1 'polypeptide(L)'
;IAYHAALRALNHVDDLQPLRLKGLILHQPFFGGSGRTGSELRLLNSPWLPLSGSDMFWELSLPVGSGRDHEFCNPLLGGGSSQLERLKELGWRVLVTGCSGDPLVDRLKEFVKMLEVKGVRVEER
;
A
#
# COMPACT_ATOMS: atom_id res chain seq x y z
N ILE A 1 4.94 -4.05 3.19
CA ILE A 1 4.96 -5.37 3.89
C ILE A 1 3.59 -5.73 4.49
N ALA A 2 3.09 -4.98 5.48
CA ALA A 2 1.85 -5.33 6.20
C ALA A 2 0.64 -5.61 5.28
N TYR A 3 0.45 -4.78 4.25
CA TYR A 3 -0.57 -5.00 3.23
C TYR A 3 -0.43 -6.37 2.53
N HIS A 4 0.75 -6.68 1.99
CA HIS A 4 1.01 -7.96 1.31
C HIS A 4 0.95 -9.17 2.25
N ALA A 5 1.33 -9.01 3.51
CA ALA A 5 1.19 -10.06 4.52
C ALA A 5 -0.28 -10.36 4.81
N ALA A 6 -1.12 -9.32 4.94
CA ALA A 6 -2.55 -9.48 5.11
C ALA A 6 -3.22 -10.12 3.90
N LEU A 7 -2.84 -9.69 2.68
CA LEU A 7 -3.28 -10.32 1.43
C LEU A 7 -3.03 -11.83 1.44
N ARG A 8 -1.81 -12.26 1.78
CA ARG A 8 -1.49 -13.69 1.94
C ARG A 8 -2.31 -14.34 3.06
N ALA A 9 -2.46 -13.68 4.21
CA ALA A 9 -3.23 -14.21 5.33
C ALA A 9 -4.71 -14.46 4.98
N LEU A 10 -5.30 -13.69 4.06
CA LEU A 10 -6.67 -13.92 3.57
C LEU A 10 -6.83 -15.30 2.93
N ASN A 11 -5.78 -15.87 2.33
CA ASN A 11 -5.84 -17.22 1.75
C ASN A 11 -5.69 -18.34 2.80
N HIS A 12 -5.26 -18.01 4.01
CA HIS A 12 -4.90 -18.95 5.07
C HIS A 12 -5.66 -18.67 6.38
N VAL A 13 -6.85 -18.05 6.30
CA VAL A 13 -7.62 -17.63 7.49
C VAL A 13 -7.97 -18.81 8.41
N ASP A 14 -8.21 -19.98 7.83
CA ASP A 14 -8.55 -21.20 8.58
C ASP A 14 -7.30 -21.80 9.27
N ASP A 15 -6.14 -21.73 8.60
CA ASP A 15 -4.86 -22.19 9.14
C ASP A 15 -4.39 -21.36 10.34
N LEU A 16 -4.86 -20.12 10.45
CA LEU A 16 -4.49 -19.19 11.53
C LEU A 16 -5.27 -19.42 12.83
N GLN A 17 -6.25 -20.33 12.90
CA GLN A 17 -6.99 -20.56 14.14
C GLN A 17 -6.04 -20.96 15.30
N PRO A 18 -6.26 -20.42 16.52
CA PRO A 18 -7.40 -19.61 16.96
C PRO A 18 -7.24 -18.09 16.72
N LEU A 19 -6.16 -17.62 16.08
CA LEU A 19 -5.93 -16.21 15.80
C LEU A 19 -6.97 -15.68 14.81
N ARG A 20 -7.67 -14.61 15.20
CA ARG A 20 -8.68 -13.95 14.35
C ARG A 20 -8.23 -12.54 14.01
N LEU A 21 -7.73 -12.38 12.79
CA LEU A 21 -7.45 -11.07 12.23
C LEU A 21 -8.77 -10.34 11.93
N LYS A 22 -8.81 -9.04 12.23
CA LYS A 22 -9.99 -8.17 12.07
C LYS A 22 -9.76 -6.96 11.18
N GLY A 23 -8.53 -6.78 10.69
CA GLY A 23 -8.18 -5.60 9.94
C GLY A 23 -6.69 -5.35 9.85
N LEU A 24 -6.37 -4.19 9.28
CA LEU A 24 -5.02 -3.67 9.11
C LEU A 24 -4.94 -2.25 9.66
N ILE A 25 -3.78 -1.92 10.21
CA ILE A 25 -3.36 -0.53 10.44
C ILE A 25 -2.11 -0.31 9.60
N LEU A 26 -2.21 0.59 8.63
CA LEU A 26 -1.16 0.95 7.68
C LEU A 26 -0.71 2.37 8.02
N HIS A 27 0.37 2.47 8.79
CA HIS A 27 0.99 3.74 9.12
C HIS A 27 2.01 4.13 8.05
N GLN A 28 1.71 5.19 7.30
CA GLN A 28 2.50 5.68 6.18
C GLN A 28 3.02 4.55 5.27
N PRO A 29 2.13 3.72 4.69
CA PRO A 29 2.56 2.58 3.91
C PRO A 29 3.41 3.04 2.72
N PHE A 30 4.65 2.57 2.68
CA PHE A 30 5.59 2.90 1.64
C PHE A 30 5.19 2.23 0.32
N PHE A 31 4.53 2.98 -0.56
CA PHE A 31 4.15 2.58 -1.92
C PHE A 31 4.92 3.41 -2.94
N GLY A 32 5.07 2.88 -4.14
CA GLY A 32 5.74 3.53 -5.26
C GLY A 32 5.00 3.29 -6.57
N GLY A 33 5.68 3.60 -7.67
CA GLY A 33 5.16 3.49 -9.03
C GLY A 33 6.13 4.10 -10.03
N SER A 34 6.08 3.67 -11.28
CA SER A 34 6.94 4.24 -12.32
C SER A 34 6.64 5.73 -12.56
N GLY A 35 5.35 6.07 -12.70
CA GLY A 35 4.85 7.44 -12.77
C GLY A 35 4.99 8.17 -11.45
N ARG A 36 5.42 9.45 -11.52
CA ARG A 36 5.54 10.31 -10.34
C ARG A 36 4.21 10.96 -10.00
N THR A 37 3.89 11.01 -8.72
CA THR A 37 2.73 11.76 -8.24
C THR A 37 3.06 13.25 -8.09
N GLY A 38 2.03 14.08 -7.91
CA GLY A 38 2.21 15.52 -7.69
C GLY A 38 3.02 15.83 -6.42
N SER A 39 2.76 15.10 -5.33
CA SER A 39 3.49 15.21 -4.06
C SER A 39 4.95 14.80 -4.17
N GLU A 40 5.28 13.72 -4.89
CA GLU A 40 6.66 13.30 -5.13
C GLU A 40 7.46 14.37 -5.88
N LEU A 41 6.85 15.02 -6.87
CA LEU A 41 7.48 16.11 -7.62
C LEU A 41 7.60 17.38 -6.78
N ARG A 42 6.55 17.74 -6.03
CA ARG A 42 6.53 18.93 -5.16
C ARG A 42 7.55 18.82 -4.02
N LEU A 43 7.79 17.61 -3.53
CA LEU A 43 8.68 17.32 -2.39
C LEU A 43 9.94 16.56 -2.83
N LEU A 44 10.41 16.77 -4.07
CA LEU A 44 11.51 16.00 -4.66
C LEU A 44 12.81 16.01 -3.82
N ASN A 45 13.07 17.12 -3.13
CA ASN A 45 14.23 17.37 -2.30
C ASN A 45 13.87 17.34 -0.80
N SER A 46 12.82 16.59 -0.42
CA SER A 46 12.45 16.40 0.98
C SER A 46 13.67 15.97 1.79
N PRO A 47 13.97 16.61 2.94
CA PRO A 47 15.11 16.24 3.77
C PRO A 47 14.94 14.85 4.40
N TRP A 48 13.70 14.34 4.46
CA TRP A 48 13.37 13.06 5.08
C TRP A 48 13.37 11.91 4.08
N LEU A 49 12.85 12.16 2.87
CA LEU A 49 12.73 11.16 1.82
C LEU A 49 12.88 11.83 0.45
N PRO A 50 14.12 12.14 0.01
CA PRO A 50 14.32 12.65 -1.33
C PRO A 50 13.92 11.60 -2.36
N LEU A 51 13.55 12.04 -3.56
CA LEU A 51 13.04 11.15 -4.61
C LEU A 51 14.05 10.05 -4.97
N SER A 52 15.33 10.40 -5.04
CA SER A 52 16.43 9.45 -5.27
C SER A 52 16.56 8.40 -4.15
N GLY A 53 16.30 8.80 -2.89
CA GLY A 53 16.29 7.88 -1.76
C GLY A 53 15.13 6.88 -1.86
N SER A 54 13.94 7.34 -2.25
CA SER A 54 12.80 6.46 -2.51
C SER A 54 13.08 5.48 -3.65
N ASP A 55 13.69 5.94 -4.74
CA ASP A 55 14.06 5.08 -5.86
C ASP A 55 15.08 4.01 -5.47
N MET A 56 16.10 4.39 -4.70
CA MET A 56 17.10 3.45 -4.18
C MET A 56 16.47 2.40 -3.27
N PHE A 57 15.54 2.77 -2.39
CA PHE A 57 14.84 1.80 -1.55
C PHE A 57 14.06 0.77 -2.38
N TRP A 58 13.43 1.19 -3.47
CA TRP A 58 12.75 0.26 -4.36
C TRP A 58 13.71 -0.62 -5.16
N GLU A 59 14.81 -0.07 -5.67
CA GLU A 59 15.84 -0.83 -6.37
C GLU A 59 16.43 -1.95 -5.50
N LEU A 60 16.66 -1.68 -4.21
CA LEU A 60 17.18 -2.66 -3.26
C LEU A 60 16.12 -3.67 -2.77
N SER A 61 14.84 -3.32 -2.81
CA SER A 61 13.76 -4.14 -2.23
C SER A 61 13.05 -5.03 -3.26
N LEU A 62 13.11 -4.68 -4.54
CA LEU A 62 12.42 -5.41 -5.59
C LEU A 62 13.29 -6.53 -6.18
N PRO A 63 12.68 -7.57 -6.78
CA PRO A 63 13.43 -8.58 -7.52
C PRO A 63 14.26 -7.93 -8.63
N VAL A 64 15.48 -8.43 -8.85
CA VAL A 64 16.39 -7.93 -9.88
C VAL A 64 15.69 -7.89 -11.25
N GLY A 65 15.74 -6.75 -11.92
CA GLY A 65 15.09 -6.53 -13.22
C GLY A 65 13.62 -6.08 -13.14
N SER A 66 13.03 -6.03 -11.95
CA SER A 66 11.68 -5.49 -11.76
C SER A 66 11.67 -3.97 -11.77
N GLY A 67 10.69 -3.38 -12.45
CA GLY A 67 10.40 -1.95 -12.35
C GLY A 67 9.53 -1.59 -11.14
N ARG A 68 9.36 -0.29 -10.89
CA ARG A 68 8.56 0.23 -9.77
C ARG A 68 7.05 0.04 -9.92
N ASP A 69 6.58 -0.52 -11.03
CA ASP A 69 5.20 -0.98 -11.16
C ASP A 69 5.01 -2.45 -10.72
N HIS A 70 6.05 -3.11 -10.22
CA HIS A 70 5.91 -4.41 -9.59
C HIS A 70 4.89 -4.37 -8.44
N GLU A 71 4.10 -5.43 -8.24
CA GLU A 71 3.00 -5.49 -7.26
C GLU A 71 3.41 -5.14 -5.82
N PHE A 72 4.66 -5.43 -5.47
CA PHE A 72 5.22 -5.08 -4.15
C PHE A 72 5.39 -3.59 -3.93
N CYS A 73 5.61 -2.84 -5.01
CA CYS A 73 5.82 -1.40 -5.02
C CYS A 73 4.51 -0.65 -5.30
N ASN A 74 3.80 -1.05 -6.37
CA ASN A 74 2.58 -0.38 -6.83
C ASN A 74 1.35 -1.28 -6.60
N PRO A 75 0.59 -1.07 -5.50
CA PRO A 75 -0.60 -1.88 -5.20
C PRO A 75 -1.81 -1.54 -6.09
N LEU A 76 -1.72 -0.52 -6.93
CA LEU A 76 -2.80 -0.06 -7.81
C LEU A 76 -2.74 -0.72 -9.20
N LEU A 77 -1.62 -1.34 -9.55
CA LEU A 77 -1.45 -1.98 -10.85
C LEU A 77 -2.58 -3.00 -11.09
N GLY A 78 -3.18 -2.98 -12.28
CA GLY A 78 -4.30 -3.87 -12.62
C GLY A 78 -5.59 -3.62 -11.83
N GLY A 79 -5.72 -2.47 -11.14
CA GLY A 79 -6.88 -2.16 -10.30
C GLY A 79 -6.84 -2.80 -8.91
N GLY A 80 -5.66 -3.23 -8.47
CA GLY A 80 -5.42 -3.82 -7.15
C GLY A 80 -5.67 -5.33 -7.06
N SER A 81 -5.30 -5.91 -5.92
CA SER A 81 -5.39 -7.36 -5.71
C SER A 81 -6.83 -7.88 -5.74
N SER A 82 -7.06 -9.02 -6.39
CA SER A 82 -8.33 -9.73 -6.37
C SER A 82 -8.74 -10.23 -4.98
N GLN A 83 -7.78 -10.36 -4.06
CA GLN A 83 -8.03 -10.81 -2.68
C GLN A 83 -8.76 -9.76 -1.83
N LEU A 84 -8.90 -8.52 -2.31
CA LEU A 84 -9.65 -7.48 -1.61
C LEU A 84 -11.14 -7.82 -1.45
N GLU A 85 -11.73 -8.62 -2.34
CA GLU A 85 -13.10 -9.12 -2.14
C GLU A 85 -13.20 -10.01 -0.90
N ARG A 86 -12.21 -10.88 -0.66
CA ARG A 86 -12.18 -11.72 0.54
C ARG A 86 -12.00 -10.90 1.82
N LEU A 87 -11.22 -9.82 1.76
CA LEU A 87 -11.09 -8.87 2.87
C LEU A 87 -12.46 -8.26 3.25
N LYS A 88 -13.23 -7.87 2.23
CA LYS A 88 -14.59 -7.33 2.38
C LYS A 88 -15.57 -8.39 2.92
N GLU A 89 -15.57 -9.60 2.39
CA GLU A 89 -16.42 -10.72 2.86
C GLU A 89 -16.19 -11.04 4.34
N LEU A 90 -14.92 -11.05 4.77
CA LEU A 90 -14.54 -11.27 6.17
C LEU A 90 -14.80 -10.06 7.07
N GLY A 91 -15.25 -8.94 6.51
CA GLY A 91 -15.56 -7.71 7.24
C GLY A 91 -14.36 -7.05 7.90
N TRP A 92 -13.15 -7.23 7.35
CA TRP A 92 -11.94 -6.60 7.88
C TRP A 92 -11.99 -5.08 7.66
N ARG A 93 -11.44 -4.33 8.63
CA ARG A 93 -11.32 -2.87 8.54
C ARG A 93 -9.88 -2.46 8.24
N VAL A 94 -9.69 -1.39 7.50
CA VAL A 94 -8.37 -0.85 7.18
C VAL A 94 -8.28 0.57 7.72
N LEU A 95 -7.28 0.84 8.55
CA LEU A 95 -6.88 2.20 8.88
C LEU A 95 -5.63 2.52 8.07
N VAL A 96 -5.66 3.60 7.29
CA VAL A 96 -4.48 4.16 6.62
C VAL A 96 -4.19 5.51 7.27
N THR A 97 -2.95 5.74 7.66
CA THR A 97 -2.55 7.04 8.21
C THR A 97 -1.42 7.64 7.40
N GLY A 98 -1.47 8.96 7.20
CA GLY A 98 -0.54 9.70 6.35
C GLY A 98 -0.19 11.09 6.90
N CYS A 99 0.80 11.73 6.31
CA CYS A 99 1.16 13.12 6.64
C CYS A 99 1.30 13.94 5.34
N SER A 100 0.82 15.17 5.34
CA SER A 100 0.89 16.06 4.16
C SER A 100 2.31 16.47 3.76
N GLY A 101 3.27 16.35 4.68
CA GLY A 101 4.70 16.55 4.44
C GLY A 101 5.42 15.33 3.86
N ASP A 102 4.73 14.20 3.72
CA ASP A 102 5.27 12.98 3.12
C ASP A 102 5.20 13.06 1.58
N PRO A 103 6.31 12.85 0.86
CA PRO A 103 6.31 12.74 -0.60
C PRO A 103 5.35 11.68 -1.15
N LEU A 104 5.01 10.66 -0.38
CA LEU A 104 4.15 9.55 -0.81
C LEU A 104 2.65 9.79 -0.56
N VAL A 105 2.28 10.94 0.00
CA VAL A 105 0.88 11.20 0.43
C VAL A 105 -0.15 11.01 -0.67
N ASP A 106 0.15 11.33 -1.93
CA ASP A 106 -0.81 11.09 -3.01
C ASP A 106 -0.96 9.60 -3.31
N ARG A 107 0.09 8.80 -3.19
CA ARG A 107 0.01 7.34 -3.35
C ARG A 107 -0.88 6.72 -2.27
N LEU A 108 -0.80 7.23 -1.04
CA LEU A 108 -1.66 6.80 0.05
C LEU A 108 -3.13 7.12 -0.25
N LYS A 109 -3.42 8.34 -0.74
CA LYS A 109 -4.78 8.74 -1.14
C LYS A 109 -5.33 7.92 -2.29
N GLU A 110 -4.53 7.67 -3.32
CA GLU A 110 -4.90 6.81 -4.45
C GLU A 110 -5.19 5.38 -3.97
N PHE A 111 -4.37 4.86 -3.05
CA PHE A 111 -4.57 3.54 -2.44
C PHE A 111 -5.85 3.47 -1.61
N VAL A 112 -6.11 4.45 -0.74
CA VAL A 112 -7.38 4.56 0.01
C VAL A 112 -8.55 4.60 -0.96
N LYS A 113 -8.45 5.41 -2.03
CA LYS A 113 -9.52 5.52 -3.02
C LYS A 113 -9.81 4.19 -3.72
N MET A 114 -8.76 3.43 -4.05
CA MET A 114 -8.92 2.09 -4.63
C MET A 114 -9.63 1.14 -3.66
N LEU A 115 -9.29 1.17 -2.36
CA LEU A 115 -9.99 0.37 -1.34
C LEU A 115 -11.48 0.74 -1.23
N GLU A 116 -11.81 2.04 -1.24
CA GLU A 116 -13.20 2.51 -1.24
C GLU A 116 -13.98 2.00 -2.46
N VAL A 117 -13.39 2.11 -3.67
CA VAL A 117 -14.02 1.64 -4.91
C VAL A 117 -14.26 0.12 -4.88
N LYS A 118 -13.38 -0.64 -4.23
CA LYS A 118 -13.54 -2.09 -3.99
C LYS A 118 -14.52 -2.41 -2.85
N GLY A 119 -15.10 -1.41 -2.20
CA GLY A 119 -16.05 -1.58 -1.10
C GLY A 119 -15.42 -2.07 0.20
N VAL A 120 -14.11 -1.91 0.37
CA VAL A 120 -13.40 -2.20 1.62
C VAL A 120 -13.72 -1.11 2.64
N ARG A 121 -13.93 -1.50 3.91
CA ARG A 121 -14.15 -0.55 5.01
C ARG A 121 -12.82 0.10 5.41
N VAL A 122 -12.53 1.24 4.82
CA VAL A 122 -11.31 2.01 5.07
C VAL A 122 -11.59 3.30 5.84
N GLU A 123 -10.67 3.68 6.72
CA GLU A 123 -10.61 4.97 7.41
C GLU A 123 -9.24 5.60 7.11
N GLU A 124 -9.22 6.88 6.73
CA GLU A 124 -8.00 7.67 6.49
C GLU A 124 -7.82 8.67 7.64
N ARG A 125 -6.60 8.78 8.19
CA ARG A 125 -6.24 9.76 9.23
C ARG A 125 -4.91 10.47 8.99
#